data_AF-A0A505HWK4-F1
#
_entry.id   AF-A0A505HWK4-F1
#
_cell.length_a   1.000
_cell.length_b   1.000
_cell.length_c   1.000
_cell.angle_alpha   90.00
_cell.angle_beta   90.00
_cell.angle_gamma   90.00
#
_symmetry.space_group_name_H-M   'P 1'
#
loop_
_entity.id
_entity.type
_entity.pdbx_description
1 polymer ?
#
loop_
_entity_poly.entity_id
_entity_poly.type
_entity_poly.pdbx_seq_one_letter_code
_entity_poly.pdbx_strand_id
1 'polypeptide(L)'
;MGIPYKSVVELSQSKQVLAITLIVHRSQCLAPHLTMASLEQAAQTSPLFRHRQLAPAAAVRVSPLCLGAMTFGGRQESRYGDCTREDAFSILDHFYSQGGNFIDTASAYQEG
;
A
#
# COMPACT_ATOMS: atom_id res chain seq x y z
N MET A 1 -6.41 2.71 -23.15
CA MET A 1 -7.83 2.32 -23.00
C MET A 1 -7.99 1.80 -21.58
N GLY A 2 -8.49 2.65 -20.67
CA GLY A 2 -8.38 2.46 -19.22
C GLY A 2 -9.37 1.42 -18.69
N ILE A 3 -8.89 0.55 -17.79
CA ILE A 3 -9.72 -0.44 -17.11
C ILE A 3 -10.61 0.31 -16.09
N PRO A 4 -11.95 0.08 -16.10
CA PRO A 4 -12.88 0.86 -15.29
C PRO A 4 -12.74 0.58 -13.78
N TYR A 5 -12.70 1.66 -13.00
CA TYR A 5 -12.43 1.75 -11.55
C TYR A 5 -13.51 1.17 -10.61
N LYS A 6 -14.56 0.53 -11.13
CA LYS A 6 -15.80 0.29 -10.37
C LYS A 6 -15.89 -1.05 -9.64
N SER A 7 -14.86 -1.91 -9.69
CA SER A 7 -14.93 -3.28 -9.14
C SER A 7 -14.03 -3.56 -7.93
N VAL A 8 -13.45 -2.54 -7.28
CA VAL A 8 -12.41 -2.75 -6.24
C VAL A 8 -12.99 -2.93 -4.82
N VAL A 9 -14.27 -2.60 -4.60
CA VAL A 9 -14.89 -2.51 -3.26
C VAL A 9 -15.88 -3.65 -3.00
N GLU A 10 -15.44 -4.89 -3.15
CA GLU A 10 -16.09 -6.01 -2.45
C GLU A 10 -15.08 -7.15 -2.30
N LEU A 11 -15.25 -8.02 -1.30
CA LEU A 11 -14.50 -9.26 -1.04
C LEU A 11 -13.43 -9.19 0.08
N SER A 12 -13.96 -9.16 1.29
CA SER A 12 -13.46 -9.78 2.52
C SER A 12 -12.42 -10.93 2.35
N GLN A 13 -11.35 -10.87 3.16
CA GLN A 13 -10.42 -11.93 3.60
C GLN A 13 -9.38 -12.54 2.63
N SER A 14 -9.44 -12.33 1.30
CA SER A 14 -8.45 -12.91 0.35
C SER A 14 -7.49 -11.90 -0.29
N LYS A 15 -7.53 -10.63 0.13
CA LYS A 15 -7.02 -9.48 -0.65
C LYS A 15 -5.55 -9.08 -0.49
N GLN A 16 -4.79 -9.64 0.46
CA GLN A 16 -3.38 -9.22 0.60
C GLN A 16 -2.55 -9.51 -0.66
N VAL A 17 -2.80 -10.63 -1.34
CA VAL A 17 -2.07 -11.01 -2.56
C VAL A 17 -2.47 -10.13 -3.75
N LEU A 18 -3.75 -9.76 -3.87
CA LEU A 18 -4.25 -8.99 -5.03
C LEU A 18 -3.90 -7.49 -4.94
N ALA A 19 -3.81 -6.93 -3.73
CA ALA A 19 -3.33 -5.56 -3.53
C ALA A 19 -1.86 -5.41 -3.99
N ILE A 20 -1.02 -6.42 -3.67
CA ILE A 20 0.37 -6.49 -4.16
C ILE A 20 0.40 -6.58 -5.69
N THR A 21 -0.47 -7.41 -6.31
CA THR A 21 -0.55 -7.50 -7.78
C THR A 21 -0.98 -6.19 -8.45
N LEU A 22 -1.91 -5.44 -7.84
CA LEU A 22 -2.41 -4.18 -8.42
C LEU A 22 -1.33 -3.08 -8.40
N ILE A 23 -0.51 -3.01 -7.35
CA ILE A 23 0.63 -2.08 -7.26
C ILE A 23 1.69 -2.45 -8.30
N VAL A 24 2.03 -3.74 -8.41
CA VAL A 24 3.00 -4.24 -9.41
C VAL A 24 2.56 -3.96 -10.85
N HIS A 25 1.25 -4.01 -11.14
CA HIS A 25 0.77 -3.77 -12.50
C HIS A 25 0.74 -2.28 -12.87
N ARG A 26 0.60 -1.38 -11.89
CA ARG A 26 0.62 0.09 -12.13
C ARG A 26 2.03 0.63 -12.34
N SER A 27 3.06 0.03 -11.73
CA SER A 27 4.46 0.42 -11.92
C SER A 27 5.00 0.18 -13.34
N GLN A 28 4.37 -0.71 -14.14
CA GLN A 28 4.85 -1.02 -15.49
C GLN A 28 4.48 0.03 -16.55
N CYS A 29 3.65 1.02 -16.22
CA CYS A 29 3.17 2.02 -17.18
C CYS A 29 3.81 3.41 -17.09
N LEU A 30 4.74 3.66 -16.14
CA LEU A 30 5.29 5.01 -15.97
C LEU A 30 6.80 5.02 -15.66
N ALA A 31 7.64 4.88 -16.71
CA ALA A 31 8.91 5.62 -16.90
C ALA A 31 9.86 4.86 -17.87
N PRO A 32 10.22 5.42 -19.05
CA PRO A 32 11.24 4.82 -19.91
C PRO A 32 12.69 5.16 -19.52
N HIS A 33 12.96 5.74 -18.34
CA HIS A 33 14.34 6.14 -17.97
C HIS A 33 14.83 5.69 -16.57
N LEU A 34 13.98 5.17 -15.69
CA LEU A 34 14.45 4.58 -14.43
C LEU A 34 14.40 3.06 -14.59
N THR A 35 15.57 2.43 -14.72
CA THR A 35 15.66 0.97 -14.81
C THR A 35 15.04 0.34 -13.57
N MET A 36 14.21 -0.69 -13.73
CA MET A 36 13.58 -1.43 -12.62
C MET A 36 14.58 -1.84 -11.54
N ALA A 37 15.84 -2.06 -11.94
CA ALA A 37 16.96 -2.36 -11.06
C ALA A 37 17.27 -1.25 -10.03
N SER A 38 17.07 0.03 -10.33
CA SER A 38 17.38 1.11 -9.37
C SER A 38 16.33 1.24 -8.26
N LEU A 39 15.06 0.97 -8.59
CA LEU A 39 13.97 0.92 -7.60
C LEU A 39 14.13 -0.31 -6.71
N GLU A 40 14.51 -1.46 -7.27
CA GLU A 40 14.81 -2.67 -6.52
C GLU A 40 16.01 -2.49 -5.59
N GLN A 41 17.05 -1.79 -6.05
CA GLN A 41 18.23 -1.45 -5.24
C GLN A 41 17.89 -0.47 -4.09
N ALA A 42 17.03 0.51 -4.34
CA ALA A 42 16.57 1.46 -3.32
C ALA A 42 15.69 0.79 -2.25
N ALA A 43 14.87 -0.19 -2.65
CA ALA A 43 14.12 -1.02 -1.71
C ALA A 43 15.07 -1.84 -0.82
N GLN A 44 16.10 -2.46 -1.38
CA GLN A 44 17.04 -3.32 -0.64
C GLN A 44 17.85 -2.60 0.45
N THR A 45 18.08 -1.29 0.31
CA THR A 45 18.76 -0.49 1.34
C THR A 45 17.81 0.08 2.39
N SER A 46 16.51 0.10 2.12
CA SER A 46 15.51 0.68 3.01
C SER A 46 15.31 -0.16 4.28
N PRO A 47 15.13 0.48 5.46
CA PRO A 47 14.79 -0.24 6.69
C PRO A 47 13.51 -1.07 6.57
N LEU A 48 12.56 -0.71 5.70
CA LEU A 48 11.28 -1.40 5.56
C LEU A 48 11.41 -2.79 4.90
N PHE A 49 12.45 -3.01 4.09
CA PHE A 49 12.71 -4.28 3.41
C PHE A 49 13.06 -5.44 4.36
N ARG A 50 13.44 -5.14 5.61
CA ARG A 50 13.82 -6.15 6.61
C ARG A 50 12.60 -6.76 7.31
N HIS A 51 11.89 -7.65 6.63
CA HIS A 51 10.66 -8.25 7.15
C HIS A 51 10.87 -9.22 8.32
N ARG A 52 10.02 -9.12 9.34
CA ARG A 52 10.05 -9.93 10.57
C ARG A 52 8.75 -10.70 10.75
N GLN A 53 8.80 -11.83 11.43
CA GLN A 53 7.61 -12.59 11.78
C GLN A 53 6.69 -11.72 12.66
N LEU A 54 5.41 -11.62 12.30
CA LEU A 54 4.46 -10.75 13.00
C LEU A 54 4.24 -11.18 14.47
N ALA A 55 4.11 -12.47 14.72
CA ALA A 55 3.96 -13.07 16.04
C ALA A 55 4.42 -14.55 16.01
N PRO A 56 4.77 -15.19 17.14
CA PRO A 56 5.29 -16.56 17.16
C PRO A 56 4.42 -17.59 16.44
N ALA A 57 3.09 -17.44 16.52
CA ALA A 57 2.12 -18.31 15.87
C ALA A 57 1.72 -17.85 14.45
N ALA A 58 2.15 -16.67 14.00
CA ALA A 58 1.77 -16.12 12.71
C ALA A 58 2.75 -16.58 11.61
N ALA A 59 2.21 -17.09 10.51
CA ALA A 59 2.99 -17.52 9.33
C ALA A 59 3.32 -16.38 8.35
N VAL A 60 3.11 -15.12 8.75
CA VAL A 60 3.34 -13.93 7.92
C VAL A 60 4.56 -13.14 8.38
N ARG A 61 5.28 -12.58 7.41
CA ARG A 61 6.41 -11.67 7.66
C ARG A 61 6.05 -10.27 7.17
N VAL A 62 6.27 -9.29 8.03
CA VAL A 62 5.85 -7.90 7.84
C VAL A 62 7.02 -6.94 7.94
N SER A 63 6.91 -5.78 7.29
CA SER A 63 7.81 -4.65 7.47
C SER A 63 7.84 -4.22 8.94
N PRO A 64 8.98 -3.70 9.44
CA PRO A 64 9.11 -3.29 10.84
C PRO A 64 8.21 -2.11 11.22
N LEU A 65 7.70 -1.36 10.23
CA LEU A 65 6.67 -0.34 10.42
C LEU A 65 5.39 -0.74 9.68
N CYS A 66 4.26 -0.40 10.30
CA CYS A 66 2.93 -0.52 9.73
C CYS A 66 2.46 0.85 9.24
N LEU A 67 1.87 0.90 8.05
CA LEU A 67 1.23 2.10 7.51
C LEU A 67 -0.24 2.14 7.93
N GLY A 68 -0.60 3.06 8.82
CA GLY A 68 -1.98 3.29 9.20
C GLY A 68 -2.74 4.09 8.13
N ALA A 69 -3.92 3.60 7.74
CA ALA A 69 -4.76 4.20 6.70
C ALA A 69 -5.93 5.04 7.26
N MET A 70 -5.88 5.46 8.54
CA MET A 70 -6.98 6.19 9.19
C MET A 70 -7.37 7.48 8.47
N THR A 71 -6.39 8.18 7.92
CA THR A 71 -6.62 9.43 7.17
C THR A 71 -6.98 9.18 5.70
N PHE A 72 -6.88 7.95 5.19
CA PHE A 72 -7.07 7.67 3.76
C PHE A 72 -8.56 7.66 3.40
N GLY A 73 -9.06 8.78 2.89
CA GLY A 73 -10.45 8.97 2.49
C GLY A 73 -10.99 10.32 2.96
N GLY A 74 -12.15 10.71 2.42
CA GLY A 74 -12.75 12.04 2.67
C GLY A 74 -14.06 12.03 3.44
N ARG A 75 -14.42 10.92 4.11
CA ARG A 75 -15.74 10.79 4.78
C ARG A 75 -15.76 11.43 6.17
N GLN A 76 -14.64 11.45 6.87
CA GLN A 76 -14.47 12.01 8.22
C GLN A 76 -13.37 13.08 8.24
N GLU A 77 -13.34 13.95 7.23
CA GLU A 77 -12.34 15.05 7.12
C GLU A 77 -12.29 15.94 8.36
N SER A 78 -13.43 16.23 8.99
CA SER A 78 -13.49 17.04 10.21
C SER A 78 -12.79 16.39 11.42
N ARG A 79 -12.59 15.06 11.38
CA ARG A 79 -11.95 14.29 12.45
C ARG A 79 -10.50 13.93 12.14
N TYR A 80 -10.20 13.63 10.87
CA TYR A 80 -8.92 13.07 10.46
C TYR A 80 -8.10 13.97 9.52
N GLY A 81 -8.65 15.13 9.16
CA GLY A 81 -8.05 16.03 8.19
C GLY A 81 -8.35 15.62 6.75
N ASP A 82 -7.86 16.43 5.82
CA ASP A 82 -7.95 16.17 4.39
C ASP A 82 -6.77 15.30 3.93
N CYS A 83 -7.09 14.27 3.16
CA CYS A 83 -6.11 13.43 2.47
C CYS A 83 -6.76 13.03 1.14
N THR A 84 -6.29 13.67 0.08
CA THR A 84 -6.82 13.40 -1.25
C THR A 84 -6.50 11.97 -1.67
N ARG A 85 -7.27 11.47 -2.63
CA ARG A 85 -7.04 10.14 -3.21
C ARG A 85 -5.61 10.05 -3.77
N GLU A 86 -5.15 11.11 -4.43
CA GLU A 86 -3.84 11.23 -5.03
C GLU A 86 -2.71 11.17 -3.99
N ASP A 87 -2.88 11.87 -2.86
CA ASP A 87 -1.93 11.83 -1.75
C ASP A 87 -1.84 10.43 -1.15
N ALA A 88 -2.99 9.79 -0.90
CA ALA A 88 -3.04 8.43 -0.36
C ALA A 88 -2.32 7.44 -1.29
N PHE A 89 -2.52 7.54 -2.61
CA PHE A 89 -1.79 6.71 -3.57
C PHE A 89 -0.29 7.01 -3.60
N SER A 90 0.12 8.28 -3.55
CA SER A 90 1.53 8.65 -3.51
C SER A 90 2.23 8.07 -2.27
N ILE A 91 1.57 8.12 -1.11
CA ILE A 91 2.08 7.52 0.14
C ILE A 91 2.18 5.99 0.00
N LEU A 92 1.15 5.33 -0.54
CA LEU A 92 1.15 3.87 -0.75
C LEU A 92 2.25 3.43 -1.71
N ASP A 93 2.42 4.14 -2.83
CA ASP A 93 3.45 3.86 -3.83
C ASP A 93 4.84 4.04 -3.22
N HIS A 94 5.06 5.12 -2.46
CA HIS A 94 6.32 5.33 -1.75
C HIS A 94 6.59 4.22 -0.73
N PHE A 95 5.63 3.91 0.14
CA PHE A 95 5.75 2.88 1.16
C PHE A 95 6.09 1.51 0.54
N TYR A 96 5.41 1.15 -0.55
CA TYR A 96 5.70 -0.08 -1.28
C TYR A 96 7.09 -0.06 -1.93
N SER A 97 7.48 1.04 -2.58
CA SER A 97 8.80 1.17 -3.21
C SER A 97 9.96 1.03 -2.21
N GLN A 98 9.71 1.34 -0.94
CA GLN A 98 10.66 1.18 0.15
C GLN A 98 10.65 -0.26 0.73
N GLY A 99 9.80 -1.16 0.24
CA GLY A 99 9.67 -2.53 0.72
C GLY A 99 8.66 -2.69 1.86
N GLY A 100 7.80 -1.71 2.10
CA GLY A 100 6.69 -1.81 3.06
C GLY A 100 5.62 -2.78 2.58
N ASN A 101 5.09 -3.61 3.49
CA ASN A 101 4.04 -4.60 3.18
C ASN A 101 2.95 -4.72 4.26
N PHE A 102 3.01 -3.91 5.31
CA PHE A 102 2.08 -3.96 6.43
C PHE A 102 1.22 -2.69 6.48
N ILE A 103 -0.08 -2.84 6.27
CA ILE A 103 -1.07 -1.76 6.25
C ILE A 103 -2.13 -2.05 7.31
N ASP A 104 -2.44 -1.05 8.13
CA ASP A 104 -3.50 -1.07 9.14
C ASP A 104 -4.73 -0.30 8.64
N THR A 105 -5.90 -0.94 8.72
CA THR A 105 -7.20 -0.35 8.35
C THR A 105 -8.28 -0.85 9.31
N ALA A 106 -9.40 -0.12 9.38
CA ALA A 106 -10.56 -0.49 10.18
C ALA A 106 -11.82 0.05 9.51
N SER A 107 -12.96 -0.63 9.68
CA SER A 107 -14.25 -0.14 9.19
C SER A 107 -14.66 1.21 9.79
N ALA A 108 -14.15 1.54 10.99
CA ALA A 108 -14.36 2.84 11.62
C ALA A 108 -13.53 3.96 10.96
N TYR A 109 -12.45 3.63 10.25
CA TYR A 109 -11.69 4.60 9.48
C TYR A 109 -12.48 4.94 8.24
N GLN A 110 -12.92 6.19 8.13
CA GLN A 110 -13.66 6.68 6.97
C GLN A 110 -14.94 5.88 6.64
N GLU A 111 -15.42 5.00 7.52
CA GLU A 111 -16.63 4.19 7.35
C GLU A 111 -16.57 3.22 6.14
N GLY A 112 -15.42 2.59 5.87
CA GLY A 112 -15.26 1.64 4.77
C GLY A 112 -14.06 0.71 4.83
#